data_AF-A0A481YEQ4-F1
#
_entry.id   AF-A0A481YEQ4-F1
#
_cell.length_a   1.000
_cell.length_b   1.000
_cell.length_c   1.000
_cell.angle_alpha   90.00
_cell.angle_beta   90.00
_cell.angle_gamma   90.00
#
_symmetry.space_group_name_H-M   'P 1'
#
loop_
_entity.id
_entity.type
_entity.pdbx_description
1 polymer ?
#
loop_
_entity_poly.entity_id
_entity_poly.type
_entity_poly.pdbx_seq_one_letter_code
_entity_poly.pdbx_strand_id
1 'polypeptide(L)' 'MSRIKKTYDDYIVYFKEGKLNDAEIAKELGVSRVNVGKMRRKWESLQNNPNYITSTSKLTISEDTFNHMLARS' A
#
# COMPACT_ATOMS: atom_id res chain seq x y z
N MET A 1 -21.05 -5.51 18.00
CA MET A 1 -19.98 -4.54 17.71
C MET A 1 -19.59 -4.64 16.24
N SER A 2 -19.97 -3.66 15.41
CA SER A 2 -19.44 -3.59 14.05
C SER A 2 -17.96 -3.21 14.14
N ARG A 3 -17.07 -4.12 13.74
CA ARG A 3 -15.65 -3.76 13.58
C ARG A 3 -15.57 -2.91 12.32
N ILE A 4 -15.39 -1.60 12.48
CA ILE A 4 -15.09 -0.71 11.36
C ILE A 4 -13.81 -1.26 10.71
N LYS A 5 -13.90 -1.66 9.44
CA LYS A 5 -12.76 -2.19 8.70
C LYS A 5 -11.76 -1.07 8.49
N LYS A 6 -10.52 -1.26 8.97
CA LYS A 6 -9.42 -0.31 8.72
C LYS A 6 -8.90 -0.48 7.30
N THR A 7 -8.80 0.64 6.60
CA THR A 7 -8.24 0.79 5.26
C THR A 7 -6.72 0.91 5.34
N TYR A 8 -6.02 0.82 4.20
CA TYR A 8 -4.58 0.99 4.16
C TYR A 8 -4.15 2.42 4.58
N ASP A 9 -4.93 3.44 4.20
CA ASP A 9 -4.63 4.84 4.49
C ASP A 9 -4.65 5.14 5.99
N ASP A 10 -5.50 4.44 6.76
CA ASP A 10 -5.54 4.53 8.23
C ASP A 10 -4.18 4.16 8.88
N TYR A 11 -3.39 3.29 8.24
CA TYR A 11 -2.06 2.90 8.75
C TYR A 11 -0.96 3.86 8.30
N ILE A 12 -1.08 4.44 7.09
CA ILE A 12 -0.03 5.27 6.49
C ILE A 12 0.25 6.51 7.34
N VAL A 13 -0.78 7.10 7.95
CA VAL A 13 -0.63 8.29 8.82
C VAL A 13 0.41 8.03 9.91
N TYR A 14 0.30 6.91 10.61
CA TYR A 14 1.25 6.53 11.67
C TYR A 14 2.64 6.19 11.15
N PHE A 15 2.74 5.53 9.99
CA PHE A 15 4.03 5.18 9.40
C PHE A 15 4.80 6.43 8.95
N LYS A 16 4.11 7.43 8.40
CA LYS A 16 4.70 8.72 8.02
C LYS A 16 5.16 9.53 9.22
N GLU A 17 4.39 9.52 10.30
CA GLU A 17 4.78 10.23 11.52
C GLU A 17 5.98 9.61 12.23
N GLY A 18 6.10 8.27 12.20
CA GLY A 18 7.23 7.54 12.77
C GLY A 18 7.33 7.58 14.30
N LYS A 19 6.32 8.14 14.98
CA LYS A 19 6.33 8.34 16.44
C LYS A 19 5.89 7.11 17.24
N LEU A 20 5.07 6.25 16.63
CA LEU A 20 4.49 5.08 17.29
C LEU A 20 5.10 3.77 16.75
N ASN A 21 5.34 2.83 17.67
CA ASN A 21 5.71 1.47 17.32
C ASN A 21 4.48 0.63 16.93
N ASP A 22 4.70 -0.55 16.35
CA ASP A 22 3.61 -1.40 15.85
C ASP A 22 2.60 -1.85 16.91
N ALA A 23 3.01 -1.95 18.18
CA ALA A 23 2.11 -2.33 19.26
C ALA A 23 1.19 -1.16 19.66
N GLU A 24 1.72 0.06 19.66
CA GLU A 24 0.95 1.28 19.93
C GLU A 24 -0.07 1.54 18.80
N ILE A 25 0.36 1.44 17.54
CA ILE A 25 -0.53 1.56 16.37
C ILE A 25 -1.63 0.50 16.41
N ALA A 26 -1.30 -0.74 16.79
CA ALA A 26 -2.28 -1.81 16.90
C ALA A 26 -3.35 -1.52 17.95
N LYS A 27 -2.94 -0.97 19.10
CA LYS A 27 -3.85 -0.55 20.17
C LYS A 27 -4.75 0.59 19.72
N GLU A 28 -4.18 1.60 19.07
CA GLU A 28 -4.90 2.78 18.58
C GLU A 28 -5.93 2.43 17.50
N LEU A 29 -5.56 1.58 16.55
CA LEU A 29 -6.43 1.16 15.46
C LEU A 29 -7.39 0.02 15.84
N GLY A 30 -7.21 -0.61 17.01
CA GLY A 30 -8.00 -1.77 17.44
C GLY A 30 -7.78 -3.01 16.57
N VAL A 31 -6.54 -3.23 16.11
CA VAL A 31 -6.16 -4.33 15.20
C VAL A 31 -5.02 -5.16 15.78
N SER A 32 -4.68 -6.29 15.15
CA SER A 32 -3.53 -7.08 15.60
C SER A 32 -2.21 -6.42 15.20
N ARG A 33 -1.20 -6.51 16.08
CA ARG A 33 0.18 -6.08 15.79
C ARG A 33 0.74 -6.73 14.51
N VAL A 34 0.38 -8.00 14.27
CA VAL A 34 0.76 -8.73 13.04
C VAL A 34 0.20 -8.04 11.80
N ASN A 35 -1.03 -7.52 11.85
CA ASN A 35 -1.61 -6.80 10.74
C ASN A 35 -0.89 -5.47 10.47
N VAL A 36 -0.53 -4.73 11.53
CA VAL A 36 0.27 -3.50 11.41
C VAL A 36 1.60 -3.80 10.72
N GLY A 37 2.32 -4.85 11.14
CA GLY A 37 3.59 -5.24 10.52
C GLY A 37 3.45 -5.61 9.04
N LYS A 38 2.34 -6.25 8.62
CA LYS A 38 2.05 -6.50 7.21
C LYS A 38 1.89 -5.20 6.42
N MET A 39 1.14 -4.24 6.97
CA MET A 39 0.93 -2.94 6.34
C MET A 39 2.21 -2.12 6.28
N ARG A 40 3.06 -2.18 7.31
CA ARG A 40 4.35 -1.49 7.35
C ARG A 40 5.29 -1.98 6.25
N ARG A 41 5.47 -3.30 6.11
CA ARG A 41 6.29 -3.87 5.04
C ARG A 41 5.77 -3.48 3.65
N LYS A 42 4.44 -3.47 3.48
CA LYS A 42 3.83 -3.00 2.23
C LYS A 42 4.19 -1.53 1.97
N TRP A 43 4.07 -0.66 2.97
CA TRP A 43 4.42 0.76 2.88
C TRP A 43 5.91 1.00 2.60
N GLU A 44 6.81 0.28 3.28
CA GLU A 44 8.25 0.35 3.03
C GLU A 44 8.61 -0.13 1.62
N SER A 45 8.00 -1.22 1.15
CA SER A 45 8.23 -1.71 -0.22
C SER A 45 7.76 -0.72 -1.29
N LEU A 46 6.68 0.02 -1.00
CA LEU A 46 6.14 1.08 -1.84
C LEU A 46 7.07 2.29 -1.91
N GLN A 47 7.71 2.66 -0.80
CA GLN A 47 8.67 3.77 -0.77
C GLN A 47 9.99 3.45 -1.48
N ASN A 48 10.43 2.19 -1.42
CA ASN A 48 11.70 1.76 -2.00
C ASN A 48 11.59 1.31 -3.47
N ASN A 49 10.39 1.24 -4.04
CA ASN A 49 10.18 0.81 -5.42
C ASN A 49 9.51 1.92 -6.23
N PRO A 50 10.25 2.64 -7.11
CA PRO A 50 9.66 3.66 -7.97
C PRO A 50 8.64 3.09 -8.99
N ASN A 51 8.63 1.78 -9.20
CA ASN A 51 7.74 1.05 -10.12
C ASN A 51 6.63 0.26 -9.41
N TYR A 52 6.33 0.53 -8.13
CA TYR A 52 5.21 -0.17 -7.48
C TYR A 52 3.87 0.37 -8.01
N ILE A 53 3.34 -0.37 -8.99
CA ILE A 53 2.01 -0.18 -9.57
C ILE A 53 1.02 -0.80 -8.57
N THR A 54 0.25 0.03 -7.87
CA THR A 54 -0.89 -0.44 -7.09
C THR A 54 -1.81 -1.21 -8.04
N SER A 55 -2.42 -2.32 -7.62
CA SER A 55 -3.34 -3.10 -8.47
C SER A 55 -4.59 -2.32 -8.93
N THR A 56 -4.75 -1.07 -8.47
CA THR A 56 -5.76 -0.08 -8.88
C THR A 56 -5.18 1.08 -9.70
N SER A 57 -3.85 1.15 -9.87
CA SER A 57 -3.19 2.12 -10.73
C SER A 57 -3.57 1.77 -12.17
N LYS A 58 -4.28 2.67 -12.85
CA LYS A 58 -4.41 2.62 -14.31
C LYS A 58 -3.01 2.41 -14.91
N LEU A 59 -2.79 1.26 -15.53
CA LEU A 59 -1.59 1.01 -16.33
C LEU A 59 -1.64 1.95 -17.53
N THR A 60 -0.94 3.08 -17.45
CA THR A 60 -0.67 3.92 -18.62
C THR A 60 0.52 3.31 -19.35
N ILE A 61 0.24 2.58 -20.43
CA ILE A 61 1.25 2.19 -21.41
C ILE A 61 1.47 3.34 -22.39
N SER A 62 2.71 3.49 -22.88
CA SER A 62 2.96 4.45 -23.96
C SER A 62 2.30 3.98 -25.26
N GLU A 63 1.93 4.93 -26.11
CA GLU A 63 1.33 4.65 -27.42
C GLU A 63 2.22 3.75 -28.28
N ASP A 64 3.55 3.96 -28.25
CA ASP A 64 4.51 3.09 -28.94
C ASP A 64 4.47 1.64 -28.47
N THR A 65 4.36 1.43 -27.16
CA THR A 65 4.29 0.09 -26.56
C THR A 65 3.01 -0.61 -27.01
N PHE A 66 1.90 0.13 -27.08
CA PHE A 66 0.62 -0.40 -27.56
C PHE A 66 0.67 -0.77 -29.05
N ASN A 67 1.22 0.12 -29.89
CA ASN A 67 1.38 -0.12 -31.33
C ASN A 67 2.27 -1.34 -31.62
N HIS A 68 3.34 -1.54 -30.84
CA HIS A 68 4.20 -2.73 -30.96
C HIS A 68 3.48 -4.03 -30.59
N MET A 69 2.56 -4.01 -29.61
CA MET A 69 1.74 -5.17 -29.28
C MET A 69 0.77 -5.52 -30.42
N LEU A 70 0.14 -4.49 -31.02
CA LEU A 70 -0.74 -4.68 -32.18
C LEU A 70 0.00 -5.20 -33.42
N ALA A 71 1.20 -4.70 -33.68
CA ALA A 71 2.00 -5.12 -34.84
C ALA A 71 2.49 -6.58 -34.77
N ARG A 72 2.45 -7.20 -33.58
CA ARG A 72 2.83 -8.60 -33.35
C ARG A 72 1.63 -9.56 -33.29
N SER A 73 0.41 -9.05 -33.50
CA SER A 73 -0.85 -9.82 -33.47
C SER A 73 -1.13 -10.52 -34.80
#